data_AF-A0AAP0K634-F1
#
_entry.id   AF-A0AAP0K634-F1
#
_cell.length_a   1.000
_cell.length_b   1.000
_cell.length_c   1.000
_cell.angle_alpha   90.00
_cell.angle_beta   90.00
_cell.angle_gamma   90.00
#
_symmetry.space_group_name_H-M   'P 1'
#
loop_
_entity.id
_entity.type
_entity.pdbx_description
1 polymer ?
#
loop_
_entity_poly.entity_id
_entity_poly.type
_entity_poly.pdbx_seq_one_letter_code
_entity_poly.pdbx_strand_id
1 'polypeptide(L)'
;MAQVEKLELACEVSCPADKFYEFMKKDAAQLPQILPKHYKSCELLHGDGKSVGTIRLWKYTLARKFASGHDVVGGVVGHVGCRPLLHAP
;
A
#
# COMPACT_ATOMS: atom_id res chain seq x y z
N MET A 1 10.30 -20.21 -13.43
CA MET A 1 8.90 -20.06 -13.88
C MET A 1 8.23 -19.06 -12.94
N ALA A 2 7.47 -18.09 -13.46
CA ALA A 2 6.70 -17.19 -12.62
C ALA A 2 5.45 -17.93 -12.13
N GLN A 3 5.24 -17.99 -10.81
CA GLN A 3 4.01 -18.48 -10.22
C GLN A 3 3.10 -17.28 -9.92
N VAL A 4 1.87 -17.34 -10.42
CA VAL A 4 0.82 -16.33 -10.17
C VAL A 4 -0.22 -16.99 -9.30
N GLU A 5 -0.41 -16.48 -8.09
CA GLU A 5 -1.45 -16.92 -7.16
C GLU A 5 -2.39 -15.75 -6.87
N LYS A 6 -3.68 -16.04 -6.69
CA LYS A 6 -4.73 -15.05 -6.43
C LYS A 6 -5.29 -15.23 -5.02
N LEU A 7 -5.32 -14.16 -4.24
CA LEU A 7 -5.98 -14.10 -2.94
C LEU A 7 -7.09 -13.05 -3.00
N GLU A 8 -8.30 -13.42 -2.63
CA GLU A 8 -9.47 -12.54 -2.62
C GLU A 8 -10.10 -12.49 -1.22
N LEU A 9 -10.49 -11.30 -0.79
CA LEU A 9 -11.21 -11.06 0.45
C LEU A 9 -12.28 -9.99 0.20
N ALA A 10 -13.51 -10.27 0.60
CA ALA A 10 -14.59 -9.29 0.64
C ALA A 10 -14.87 -8.91 2.10
N CYS A 11 -15.00 -7.62 2.37
CA CYS A 11 -15.35 -7.09 3.69
C CYS A 11 -16.38 -5.97 3.50
N GLU A 12 -17.40 -5.94 4.33
CA GLU A 12 -18.41 -4.89 4.30
C GLU A 12 -17.85 -3.61 4.93
N VAL A 13 -18.01 -2.49 4.24
CA VAL A 13 -17.62 -1.16 4.72
C VAL A 13 -18.86 -0.32 4.95
N SER A 14 -18.93 0.34 6.11
CA SER A 14 -20.06 1.20 6.48
C SER A 14 -20.15 2.49 5.65
N CYS A 15 -19.14 2.80 4.83
CA CYS A 15 -19.07 4.02 4.05
C CYS A 15 -19.60 3.81 2.62
N PRO A 16 -20.13 4.85 1.95
CA PRO A 16 -20.48 4.78 0.54
C PRO A 16 -19.30 4.34 -0.32
N ALA A 17 -19.55 3.41 -1.26
CA ALA A 17 -18.52 2.82 -2.10
C ALA A 17 -17.73 3.88 -2.89
N ASP A 18 -18.40 4.87 -3.47
CA ASP A 18 -17.76 5.95 -4.22
C ASP A 18 -16.77 6.76 -3.38
N LYS A 19 -17.13 7.02 -2.12
CA LYS A 19 -16.26 7.77 -1.19
C LYS A 19 -15.04 6.94 -0.80
N PHE A 20 -15.23 5.65 -0.53
CA PHE A 20 -14.12 4.76 -0.22
C PHE A 20 -13.16 4.62 -1.40
N TYR A 21 -13.70 4.44 -2.61
CA TYR A 21 -12.90 4.33 -3.82
C TYR A 21 -12.13 5.61 -4.13
N GLU A 22 -12.79 6.78 -4.08
CA GLU A 22 -12.15 8.07 -4.30
C GLU A 22 -11.06 8.35 -3.26
N PHE A 23 -11.31 8.02 -2.00
CA PHE A 23 -10.32 8.12 -0.93
C PHE A 23 -9.09 7.26 -1.22
N MET A 24 -9.28 5.98 -1.57
CA MET A 24 -8.19 5.06 -1.92
C MET A 24 -7.43 5.49 -3.19
N LYS A 25 -8.06 6.24 -4.10
CA LYS A 25 -7.42 6.73 -5.31
C LYS A 25 -6.62 8.03 -5.08
N LYS A 26 -7.23 9.01 -4.41
CA LYS A 26 -6.72 10.39 -4.34
C LYS A 26 -6.04 10.70 -3.00
N ASP A 27 -6.54 10.11 -1.93
CA ASP A 27 -6.22 10.49 -0.56
C ASP A 27 -5.56 9.35 0.24
N ALA A 28 -5.18 8.26 -0.45
CA ALA A 28 -4.52 7.11 0.17
C ALA A 28 -3.25 7.49 0.93
N ALA A 29 -2.56 8.57 0.53
CA ALA A 29 -1.42 9.10 1.25
C ALA A 29 -1.74 9.57 2.69
N GLN A 30 -3.02 9.77 3.02
CA GLN A 30 -3.49 10.10 4.37
C GLN A 30 -3.69 8.85 5.26
N LEU A 31 -3.65 7.63 4.71
CA LEU A 31 -3.79 6.39 5.49
C LEU A 31 -2.84 6.27 6.69
N PRO A 32 -1.57 6.71 6.63
CA PRO A 32 -0.70 6.73 7.80
C PRO A 32 -1.22 7.61 8.96
N GLN A 33 -2.01 8.65 8.66
CA GLN A 33 -2.60 9.52 9.67
C GLN A 33 -3.87 8.89 10.28
N ILE A 34 -4.66 8.19 9.46
CA ILE A 34 -5.92 7.56 9.89
C ILE A 34 -5.65 6.23 10.61
N LEU A 35 -4.68 5.45 10.12
CA LEU A 35 -4.33 4.11 10.62
C LEU A 35 -2.81 3.99 10.91
N PRO A 36 -2.25 4.81 11.83
CA PRO A 36 -0.80 4.85 12.11
C PRO A 36 -0.23 3.55 12.70
N LYS A 37 -1.10 2.68 13.21
CA LYS A 37 -0.75 1.34 13.69
C LYS A 37 -0.35 0.41 12.55
N HIS A 38 -0.98 0.57 11.38
CA HIS A 38 -0.78 -0.30 10.23
C HIS A 38 0.10 0.35 9.17
N TYR A 39 -0.13 1.63 8.85
CA TYR A 39 0.61 2.37 7.84
C TYR A 39 1.52 3.40 8.51
N LYS A 40 2.82 3.37 8.18
CA LYS A 40 3.84 4.27 8.74
C LYS A 40 4.09 5.48 7.87
N SER A 41 4.17 5.29 6.55
CA SER A 41 4.25 6.39 5.60
C SER A 41 3.78 5.97 4.21
N CYS A 42 3.44 6.97 3.41
CA CYS A 42 3.19 6.85 1.99
C CYS A 42 3.97 7.98 1.31
N GLU A 43 4.99 7.63 0.55
CA GLU A 43 5.87 8.57 -0.15
C GLU A 43 5.61 8.50 -1.65
N LEU A 44 5.44 9.65 -2.30
CA LEU A 44 5.26 9.75 -3.74
C LEU A 44 6.62 9.65 -4.43
N LEU A 45 6.84 8.61 -5.23
CA LEU A 45 8.09 8.41 -5.97
C LEU A 45 8.01 8.97 -7.39
N HIS A 46 6.83 8.89 -8.02
CA HIS A 46 6.62 9.36 -9.39
C HIS A 46 5.14 9.74 -9.64
N GLY A 47 4.91 10.76 -10.45
CA GLY A 47 3.57 11.24 -10.83
C GLY A 47 3.00 12.29 -9.88
N ASP A 48 1.69 12.48 -9.92
CA ASP A 48 0.96 13.51 -9.15
C ASP A 48 0.25 12.96 -7.90
N GLY A 49 0.32 11.66 -7.65
CA GLY A 49 -0.31 11.06 -6.48
C GLY A 49 -1.79 10.70 -6.69
N LYS A 50 -2.36 10.84 -7.90
CA LYS A 50 -3.79 10.59 -8.16
C LYS A 50 -4.05 9.98 -9.55
N SER A 51 -3.25 10.33 -10.55
CA SER A 51 -3.39 9.80 -11.91
C SER A 51 -2.81 8.41 -12.06
N VAL A 52 -3.32 7.66 -13.04
CA VAL A 52 -2.80 6.34 -13.42
C VAL A 52 -1.31 6.44 -13.77
N GLY A 53 -0.52 5.46 -13.32
CA GLY A 53 0.93 5.46 -13.51
C GLY A 53 1.72 6.18 -12.40
N THR A 54 1.05 6.83 -11.46
CA THR A 54 1.67 7.33 -10.23
C THR A 54 2.30 6.18 -9.45
N ILE A 55 3.54 6.32 -8.98
CA ILE A 55 4.24 5.33 -8.17
C ILE A 55 4.35 5.83 -6.73
N ARG A 56 3.91 5.03 -5.77
CA ARG A 56 4.02 5.33 -4.33
C ARG A 56 4.79 4.26 -3.59
N LEU A 57 5.61 4.67 -2.62
CA LEU A 57 6.26 3.81 -1.65
C LEU A 57 5.45 3.79 -0.36
N TRP A 58 4.96 2.61 -0.02
CA TRP A 58 4.23 2.34 1.21
C TRP A 58 5.16 1.70 2.24
N LYS A 59 5.18 2.25 3.45
CA LYS A 59 5.79 1.62 4.63
C LYS A 59 4.67 1.20 5.56
N TYR A 60 4.52 -0.10 5.81
CA TYR A 60 3.44 -0.65 6.64
C TYR A 60 3.93 -1.81 7.51
N THR A 61 3.16 -2.12 8.56
CA THR A 61 3.45 -3.24 9.46
C THR A 61 2.46 -4.36 9.17
N LEU A 62 2.97 -5.51 8.74
CA LEU A 62 2.17 -6.72 8.50
C LEU A 62 2.60 -7.80 9.51
N ALA A 63 1.66 -8.26 10.35
CA ALA A 63 1.90 -9.34 11.32
C ALA A 63 3.22 -9.19 12.13
N ARG A 64 3.46 -8.00 12.69
CA ARG A 64 4.67 -7.60 13.45
C ARG A 64 5.98 -7.48 12.66
N LYS A 65 5.95 -7.61 11.34
CA LYS A 65 7.11 -7.34 10.47
C LYS A 65 6.89 -6.04 9.70
N PHE A 66 7.96 -5.25 9.61
CA PHE A 66 7.98 -4.06 8.77
C PHE A 66 8.10 -4.51 7.31
N ALA A 67 7.20 -4.01 6.47
CA ALA A 67 7.18 -4.27 5.05
C ALA A 67 7.14 -2.94 4.29
N SER A 68 7.81 -2.92 3.14
CA SER A 68 7.72 -1.85 2.18
C SER A 68 7.24 -2.39 0.84
N GLY A 69 6.32 -1.69 0.19
CA GLY A 69 5.78 -2.07 -1.11
C GLY A 69 5.65 -0.86 -2.03
N HIS A 70 5.77 -1.09 -3.34
CA HIS A 70 5.43 -0.10 -4.34
C HIS A 70 4.00 -0.33 -4.83
N ASP A 71 3.30 0.75 -5.11
CA ASP A 71 1.99 0.73 -5.75
C ASP A 71 2.06 1.59 -7.00
N VAL A 72 1.39 1.16 -8.06
CA VAL A 72 1.13 1.98 -9.24
C VAL A 72 -0.35 2.27 -9.28
N VAL A 73 -0.76 3.53 -9.33
CA VAL A 73 -2.18 3.86 -9.45
C VAL A 73 -2.70 3.25 -10.77
N GLY A 74 -3.57 2.25 -10.69
CA GLY A 74 -3.99 1.39 -11.81
C GLY A 74 -3.62 -0.09 -11.66
N GLY A 75 -2.76 -0.46 -10.71
CA GLY A 75 -2.39 -1.83 -10.35
C GLY A 75 -1.30 -1.88 -9.27
N VAL A 76 -1.48 -2.70 -8.22
CA VAL A 76 -0.50 -2.81 -7.12
C VAL A 76 0.67 -3.71 -7.54
N VAL A 77 1.90 -3.18 -7.57
CA VAL A 77 3.12 -3.98 -7.75
C VAL A 77 3.80 -4.19 -6.41
N GLY A 78 3.23 -5.07 -5.59
CA GLY A 78 3.76 -5.41 -4.27
C GLY A 78 5.07 -6.20 -4.38
N HIS A 79 6.21 -5.53 -4.44
CA HIS A 79 7.48 -6.19 -4.14
C HIS A 79 7.60 -6.26 -2.61
N VAL A 80 7.26 -7.41 -2.03
CA VAL A 80 7.50 -7.67 -0.60
C VAL A 80 9.00 -7.89 -0.42
N GLY A 81 9.74 -6.78 -0.39
CA GLY A 81 11.09 -6.76 0.12
C GLY A 81 11.02 -7.00 1.62
N CYS A 82 10.96 -8.26 2.05
CA CYS A 82 11.43 -8.63 3.38
C CYS A 82 12.91 -8.24 3.41
N ARG A 83 13.23 -7.00 3.78
CA ARG A 83 14.61 -6.69 4.19
C ARG A 83 14.82 -7.52 5.45
N PRO A 84 15.62 -8.60 5.40
CA PRO A 84 15.95 -9.29 6.62
C PRO A 84 16.67 -8.23 7.46
N LEU A 85 16.25 -8.04 8.70
CA LEU A 85 17.15 -7.50 9.71
C LEU A 85 18.22 -8.58 9.95
N LEU A 86 19.05 -8.85 8.93
CA LEU A 86 20.26 -9.61 9.10
C LEU A 86 21.25 -8.64 9.73
N HIS A 87 21.46 -8.85 11.02
CA HIS A 87 22.69 -8.64 11.78
C HIS A 87 23.66 -7.59 11.23
N ALA A 88 23.88 -6.54 12.02
CA ALA A 88 25.17 -5.88 12.05
C ALA A 88 25.59 -5.73 13.52
N PRO A 89 26.89 -5.86 13.80
CA PRO A 89 27.49 -6.41 15.02
C PRO A 89 27.35 -5.56 16.29
#